data_AF-A0A3A8M168-F1
#
_entry.id   AF-A0A3A8M168-F1
#
_cell.length_a   1.000
_cell.length_b   1.000
_cell.length_c   1.000
_cell.angle_alpha   90.00
_cell.angle_beta   90.00
_cell.angle_gamma   90.00
#
_symmetry.space_group_name_H-M   'P 1'
#
loop_
_entity.id
_entity.type
_entity.pdbx_description
1 polymer ?
#
loop_
_entity_poly.entity_id
_entity_poly.type
_entity_poly.pdbx_seq_one_letter_code
_entity_poly.pdbx_strand_id
1 'polypeptide(L)'
;MRAAWSVVVAVILAISLSGCGYNTIQAQDEQVKAGWSEVVNQYQRRADLVPNLVNTVKGYASHEKEVLTEVTEARARVGAIQASPALLNDPQAFARFQSAQQQLTGSLSRLLAVSENYPQLKADAG
;
A
#
# COMPACT_ATOMS: atom_id res chain seq x y z
N MET A 1 -62.37 -7.88 4.64
CA MET A 1 -61.59 -8.38 3.48
C MET A 1 -60.65 -7.32 2.90
N ARG A 2 -61.14 -6.14 2.48
CA ARG A 2 -60.31 -5.08 1.86
C ARG A 2 -59.18 -4.58 2.78
N ALA A 3 -59.47 -4.29 4.06
CA ALA A 3 -58.47 -3.84 5.03
C ALA A 3 -57.39 -4.89 5.32
N ALA A 4 -57.75 -6.18 5.35
CA ALA A 4 -56.78 -7.26 5.55
C ALA A 4 -55.79 -7.36 4.37
N TRP A 5 -56.27 -7.17 3.14
CA TRP A 5 -55.43 -7.09 1.95
C TRP A 5 -54.50 -5.87 1.97
N SER A 6 -54.98 -4.71 2.41
CA SER A 6 -54.16 -3.51 2.55
C SER A 6 -53.00 -3.70 3.52
N VAL A 7 -53.24 -4.37 4.65
CA VAL A 7 -52.21 -4.68 5.66
C VAL A 7 -51.18 -5.66 5.10
N VAL A 8 -51.62 -6.71 4.40
CA VAL A 8 -50.71 -7.69 3.78
C VAL A 8 -49.81 -7.03 2.74
N VAL A 9 -50.36 -6.18 1.88
CA VAL A 9 -49.59 -5.43 0.88
C VAL A 9 -48.58 -4.48 1.54
N ALA A 10 -48.96 -3.80 2.62
CA ALA A 10 -48.06 -2.91 3.36
C ALA A 10 -46.90 -3.68 4.02
N VAL A 11 -47.16 -4.87 4.58
CA VAL A 11 -46.12 -5.73 5.17
C VAL A 11 -45.15 -6.25 4.10
N ILE A 12 -45.67 -6.67 2.94
CA ILE A 12 -44.83 -7.13 1.82
C ILE A 12 -43.94 -5.98 1.31
N LEU A 13 -44.49 -4.77 1.17
CA LEU A 13 -43.74 -3.58 0.79
C LEU A 13 -42.65 -3.25 1.81
N ALA A 14 -42.95 -3.27 3.10
CA ALA A 14 -41.98 -3.01 4.17
C ALA A 14 -40.81 -4.00 4.14
N ILE A 15 -41.09 -5.29 3.94
CA ILE A 15 -40.05 -6.34 3.85
C ILE A 15 -39.20 -6.18 2.58
N SER A 16 -39.81 -5.77 1.46
CA SER A 16 -39.10 -5.55 0.20
C SER A 16 -38.13 -4.35 0.22
N LEU A 17 -38.34 -3.38 1.11
CA LEU A 17 -37.49 -2.19 1.28
C LEU A 17 -36.23 -2.46 2.13
N SER A 18 -36.26 -3.45 3.02
CA SER A 18 -35.16 -3.75 3.96
C SER A 18 -33.90 -4.39 3.33
N GLY A 19 -33.94 -4.79 2.05
CA GLY A 19 -32.90 -5.63 1.44
C GLY A 19 -31.83 -4.92 0.57
N CYS A 20 -32.07 -3.68 0.12
CA CYS A 20 -31.36 -3.19 -1.08
C CYS A 20 -30.16 -2.24 -0.86
N GLY A 21 -29.72 -1.98 0.38
CA GLY A 21 -28.64 -0.99 0.62
C GLY A 21 -27.59 -1.36 1.67
N TYR A 22 -27.96 -2.04 2.75
CA TYR A 22 -27.01 -2.33 3.83
C TYR A 22 -25.94 -3.35 3.39
N ASN A 23 -26.36 -4.39 2.68
CA ASN A 23 -25.46 -5.44 2.23
C ASN A 23 -24.49 -4.97 1.13
N THR A 24 -24.91 -4.01 0.31
CA THR A 24 -24.06 -3.45 -0.75
C THR A 24 -23.01 -2.50 -0.19
N ILE A 25 -23.35 -1.65 0.78
CA ILE A 25 -22.39 -0.76 1.45
C ILE A 25 -21.34 -1.58 2.21
N GLN A 26 -21.77 -2.61 2.96
CA GLN A 26 -20.85 -3.48 3.67
C GLN A 26 -19.91 -4.23 2.71
N ALA A 27 -20.45 -4.76 1.60
CA ALA A 27 -19.65 -5.45 0.59
C ALA A 27 -18.60 -4.52 -0.05
N GLN A 28 -18.97 -3.27 -0.33
CA GLN A 28 -18.05 -2.25 -0.87
C GLN A 28 -16.95 -1.89 0.14
N ASP A 29 -17.29 -1.72 1.42
CA ASP A 29 -16.31 -1.42 2.48
C ASP A 29 -15.28 -2.55 2.63
N GLU A 30 -15.73 -3.81 2.63
CA GLU A 30 -14.82 -4.96 2.65
C GLU A 30 -13.95 -5.06 1.38
N GLN A 31 -14.50 -4.70 0.21
CA GLN A 31 -13.72 -4.65 -1.03
C GLN A 31 -12.62 -3.58 -0.97
N VAL A 32 -12.90 -2.41 -0.38
CA VAL A 32 -11.89 -1.35 -0.18
C VAL A 32 -10.79 -1.83 0.77
N LYS A 33 -11.13 -2.45 1.90
CA LYS A 33 -10.15 -3.01 2.85
C LYS A 33 -9.28 -4.09 2.21
N ALA A 34 -9.88 -4.98 1.41
CA ALA A 34 -9.17 -6.01 0.69
C ALA A 34 -8.19 -5.40 -0.34
N GLY A 35 -8.66 -4.45 -1.15
CA GLY A 35 -7.81 -3.75 -2.13
C GLY A 35 -6.67 -2.98 -1.46
N TRP A 36 -6.93 -2.32 -0.34
CA TRP A 36 -5.90 -1.66 0.44
C TRP A 36 -4.86 -2.63 0.99
N SER A 37 -5.29 -3.78 1.49
CA SER A 37 -4.37 -4.80 2.01
C SER A 37 -3.43 -5.30 0.92
N GLU A 38 -3.92 -5.48 -0.32
CA GLU A 38 -3.06 -5.84 -1.45
C GLU A 38 -2.01 -4.77 -1.75
N VAL A 39 -2.41 -3.49 -1.77
CA VAL A 39 -1.47 -2.37 -1.95
C VAL A 39 -0.39 -2.37 -0.87
N VAL A 40 -0.78 -2.53 0.40
CA VAL A 40 0.15 -2.58 1.53
C VAL A 40 1.10 -3.77 1.42
N ASN A 41 0.61 -4.95 1.01
CA ASN A 41 1.45 -6.13 0.81
C ASN A 41 2.57 -5.89 -0.22
N GLN A 42 2.24 -5.25 -1.35
CA GLN A 42 3.23 -4.93 -2.38
C GLN A 42 4.29 -3.93 -1.88
N TYR A 43 3.85 -2.89 -1.16
CA TYR A 43 4.78 -1.92 -0.56
C TYR A 43 5.66 -2.54 0.54
N GLN A 44 5.08 -3.42 1.36
CA GLN A 44 5.81 -4.14 2.39
C GLN A 44 6.89 -5.04 1.77
N ARG A 45 6.52 -5.86 0.77
CA ARG A 45 7.46 -6.71 0.04
C ARG A 45 8.61 -5.90 -0.57
N ARG A 46 8.31 -4.74 -1.15
CA ARG A 46 9.33 -3.82 -1.66
C ARG A 46 10.30 -3.38 -0.56
N ALA A 47 9.78 -2.94 0.60
CA ALA A 47 10.61 -2.50 1.72
C ALA A 47 11.45 -3.65 2.33
N ASP A 48 10.92 -4.88 2.33
CA ASP A 48 11.59 -6.07 2.85
C ASP A 48 12.73 -6.56 1.95
N LEU A 49 12.67 -6.27 0.65
CA LEU A 49 13.75 -6.58 -0.29
C LEU A 49 14.92 -5.58 -0.24
N VAL A 50 14.70 -4.37 0.29
CA VAL A 50 15.73 -3.31 0.33
C VAL A 50 17.02 -3.74 1.06
N PRO A 51 16.99 -4.39 2.24
CA PRO A 51 18.21 -4.82 2.91
C PRO A 51 19.06 -5.77 2.07
N ASN A 52 18.42 -6.72 1.36
CA ASN A 52 19.12 -7.64 0.47
C ASN A 52 19.77 -6.88 -0.69
N LEU A 53 19.04 -5.96 -1.33
CA LEU A 53 19.58 -5.11 -2.39
C LEU A 53 20.77 -4.28 -1.90
N VAL A 54 20.65 -3.64 -0.73
CA VAL A 54 21.72 -2.85 -0.12
C VAL A 54 22.96 -3.70 0.16
N ASN A 55 22.78 -4.94 0.62
CA ASN A 55 23.90 -5.86 0.86
C ASN A 55 24.59 -6.28 -0.44
N THR A 56 23.84 -6.58 -1.50
CA THR A 56 24.40 -6.88 -2.83
C THR A 56 25.22 -5.69 -3.35
N VAL A 57 24.64 -4.48 -3.36
CA VAL A 57 25.37 -3.29 -3.83
C VAL A 57 26.60 -2.99 -2.98
N LYS A 58 26.53 -3.15 -1.65
CA LYS A 58 27.68 -2.98 -0.76
C LYS A 58 28.88 -3.87 -1.11
N GLY A 59 28.64 -5.07 -1.65
CA GLY A 59 29.70 -5.99 -2.08
C GLY A 59 30.54 -5.44 -3.24
N TYR A 60 29.95 -4.60 -4.11
CA TYR A 60 30.60 -4.08 -5.30
C TYR A 60 30.94 -2.57 -5.21
N ALA A 61 30.16 -1.81 -4.46
CA ALA A 61 30.21 -0.35 -4.39
C ALA A 61 30.29 0.17 -2.94
N SER A 62 31.21 -0.38 -2.14
CA SER A 62 31.35 -0.05 -0.72
C SER A 62 31.72 1.43 -0.42
N HIS A 63 32.24 2.14 -1.42
CA HIS A 63 32.55 3.57 -1.33
C HIS A 63 31.30 4.48 -1.42
N GLU A 64 30.18 3.96 -1.92
CA GLU A 64 28.91 4.69 -2.13
C GLU A 64 28.09 4.79 -0.83
N LYS A 65 28.76 5.14 0.28
CA LYS A 65 28.17 5.13 1.62
C LYS A 65 26.98 6.08 1.75
N GLU A 66 27.05 7.25 1.14
CA GLU A 66 25.99 8.26 1.19
C GLU A 66 24.69 7.70 0.59
N VAL A 67 24.77 7.16 -0.64
CA VAL A 67 23.61 6.58 -1.34
C VAL A 67 23.03 5.39 -0.57
N LEU A 68 23.89 4.51 -0.04
CA LEU A 68 23.45 3.35 0.73
C LEU A 68 22.77 3.75 2.07
N THR A 69 23.26 4.81 2.71
CA THR A 69 22.63 5.38 3.91
C THR A 69 21.27 5.99 3.56
N GLU A 70 21.18 6.80 2.50
CA GLU A 70 19.91 7.39 2.07
C GLU A 70 18.83 6.34 1.78
N VAL A 71 19.18 5.25 1.10
CA VAL A 71 18.26 4.14 0.83
C VAL A 71 17.81 3.46 2.13
N THR A 72 18.74 3.25 3.06
CA THR A 72 18.45 2.64 4.36
C THR A 72 17.52 3.52 5.20
N GLU A 73 17.77 4.82 5.23
CA GLU A 73 16.93 5.80 5.92
C GLU A 73 15.54 5.92 5.28
N ALA A 74 15.47 5.97 3.95
CA ALA A 74 14.21 6.02 3.23
C ALA A 74 13.35 4.78 3.51
N ARG A 75 13.97 3.59 3.57
CA ARG A 75 13.30 2.35 4.00
C ARG A 75 12.81 2.46 5.45
N ALA A 76 13.63 2.98 6.36
CA ALA A 76 13.24 3.15 7.76
C ALA A 76 12.04 4.11 7.91
N ARG A 77 12.00 5.19 7.11
CA ARG A 77 10.86 6.12 7.07
C ARG A 77 9.56 5.43 6.61
N VAL A 78 9.63 4.54 5.61
CA VAL A 78 8.46 3.74 5.19
C VAL A 78 8.02 2.80 6.31
N GLY A 79 8.95 2.08 6.94
CA GLY A 79 8.65 1.14 8.02
C GLY A 79 8.08 1.78 9.30
N ALA A 80 8.27 3.09 9.50
CA ALA A 80 7.73 3.82 10.63
C ALA A 80 6.23 4.18 10.48
N ILE A 81 5.65 4.02 9.29
CA ILE A 81 4.25 4.39 9.02
C ILE A 81 3.35 3.16 9.12
N GLN A 82 2.38 3.21 10.03
CA GLN A 82 1.37 2.16 10.15
C GLN A 82 0.33 2.28 9.02
N ALA A 83 0.43 1.44 8.00
CA ALA A 83 -0.47 1.44 6.84
C ALA A 83 -1.81 0.72 7.08
N SER A 84 -2.48 1.00 8.20
CA SER A 84 -3.79 0.39 8.51
C SER A 84 -4.90 0.93 7.58
N PRO A 85 -6.04 0.24 7.42
CA PRO A 85 -7.16 0.77 6.64
C PRO A 85 -7.67 2.13 7.13
N ALA A 86 -7.52 2.44 8.42
CA ALA A 86 -7.90 3.73 8.98
C ALA A 86 -7.11 4.90 8.39
N LEU A 87 -5.91 4.65 7.86
CA LEU A 87 -5.08 5.65 7.19
C LEU A 87 -5.76 6.24 5.95
N LEU A 88 -6.66 5.49 5.29
CA LEU A 88 -7.43 6.00 4.14
C LEU A 88 -8.40 7.13 4.52
N ASN A 89 -8.79 7.21 5.79
CA ASN A 89 -9.70 8.22 6.31
C ASN A 89 -8.96 9.46 6.85
N ASP A 90 -7.63 9.45 6.86
CA ASP A 90 -6.79 10.58 7.30
C ASP A 90 -5.94 11.07 6.12
N PRO A 91 -6.35 12.18 5.45
CA PRO A 91 -5.63 12.74 4.32
C PRO A 91 -4.17 13.13 4.65
N GLN A 92 -3.90 13.58 5.88
CA GLN A 92 -2.55 13.97 6.27
C GLN A 92 -1.66 12.74 6.50
N ALA A 93 -2.17 11.71 7.16
CA ALA A 93 -1.46 10.45 7.32
C ALA A 93 -1.22 9.77 5.96
N PHE A 94 -2.22 9.79 5.07
CA PHE A 94 -2.08 9.24 3.72
C PHE A 94 -1.05 10.00 2.88
N ALA A 95 -1.01 11.33 2.98
CA ALA A 95 0.02 12.14 2.32
C ALA A 95 1.44 11.81 2.84
N ARG A 96 1.60 11.60 4.15
CA ARG A 96 2.88 11.16 4.74
C ARG A 96 3.29 9.77 4.23
N PHE A 97 2.35 8.83 4.18
CA PHE A 97 2.57 7.50 3.60
C PHE A 97 3.08 7.61 2.15
N GLN A 98 2.37 8.36 1.29
CA GLN A 98 2.78 8.55 -0.10
C GLN A 98 4.16 9.20 -0.22
N SER A 99 4.42 10.26 0.56
CA SER A 99 5.71 10.94 0.57
C SER A 99 6.85 9.99 0.94
N ALA A 100 6.67 9.12 1.94
CA ALA A 100 7.69 8.14 2.31
C ALA A 100 7.96 7.14 1.16
N GLN A 101 6.91 6.67 0.48
CA GLN A 101 7.07 5.78 -0.68
C GLN A 101 7.76 6.46 -1.86
N GLN A 102 7.47 7.74 -2.10
CA GLN A 102 8.15 8.53 -3.13
C GLN A 102 9.63 8.72 -2.80
N GLN A 103 9.96 9.01 -1.54
CA GLN A 103 11.36 9.13 -1.10
C GLN A 103 12.14 7.83 -1.28
N LEU A 104 11.55 6.68 -0.89
CA LEU A 104 12.16 5.37 -1.15
C LEU A 104 12.33 5.09 -2.65
N THR A 105 11.41 5.58 -3.48
CA THR A 105 11.53 5.46 -4.95
C THR A 105 12.70 6.30 -5.45
N GLY A 106 12.79 7.56 -5.04
CA GLY A 106 13.89 8.45 -5.42
C GLY A 106 15.26 7.91 -4.98
N SER A 107 15.39 7.38 -3.76
CA SER A 107 16.66 6.81 -3.29
C SER A 107 17.05 5.55 -4.07
N LEU A 108 16.09 4.68 -4.41
CA LEU A 108 16.36 3.51 -5.26
C LEU A 108 16.73 3.91 -6.70
N SER A 109 16.12 4.96 -7.26
CA SER A 109 16.52 5.49 -8.57
C SER A 109 17.96 6.02 -8.57
N ARG A 110 18.41 6.68 -7.48
CA ARG A 110 19.81 7.09 -7.33
C ARG A 110 20.73 5.87 -7.21
N LEU A 111 20.34 4.85 -6.45
CA LEU A 111 21.09 3.59 -6.34
C LEU A 111 21.23 2.89 -7.71
N LEU A 112 20.19 2.93 -8.54
CA LEU A 112 20.24 2.40 -9.90
C LEU A 112 21.24 3.18 -10.76
N ALA A 113 21.22 4.51 -10.70
CA ALA A 113 22.19 5.33 -11.43
C ALA A 113 23.64 5.06 -10.98
N VAL A 114 23.87 4.79 -9.68
CA VAL A 114 25.18 4.34 -9.18
C VAL A 114 25.57 3.01 -9.81
N SER A 115 24.66 2.04 -9.90
CA SER A 115 24.97 0.71 -10.44
C SER A 115 25.48 0.73 -11.90
N GLU A 116 25.13 1.76 -12.67
CA GLU A 116 25.62 1.97 -14.04
C GLU A 116 27.15 2.19 -14.09
N ASN A 117 27.74 2.74 -13.03
CA ASN A 117 29.18 2.95 -12.91
C ASN A 117 29.94 1.69 -12.46
N TYR A 118 29.22 0.61 -12.11
CA TYR A 118 29.78 -0.64 -11.62
C TYR A 118 29.36 -1.80 -12.53
N PRO A 119 30.07 -2.05 -13.65
CA PRO A 119 29.67 -3.07 -14.63
C PRO A 119 29.48 -4.48 -14.06
N GLN A 120 30.29 -4.85 -13.06
CA GLN A 120 30.19 -6.14 -12.36
C GLN A 120 28.87 -6.27 -11.57
N LEU A 121 28.46 -5.20 -10.89
CA LEU A 121 27.18 -5.15 -10.17
C LEU A 121 26.00 -5.17 -11.14
N LYS A 122 26.12 -4.43 -12.26
CA LYS A 122 25.09 -4.40 -13.31
C LYS A 122 24.88 -5.79 -13.94
N ALA A 123 25.94 -6.56 -14.12
CA ALA A 123 25.86 -7.92 -14.66
C ALA A 123 25.25 -8.93 -13.68
N ASP A 124 25.45 -8.77 -12.37
CA ASP A 124 24.87 -9.63 -11.31
C ASP A 124 23.36 -9.37 -11.10
N ALA A 125 22.89 -8.17 -11.46
CA ALA A 125 21.49 -7.76 -11.33
C ALA A 125 20.58 -8.15 -12.52
N GLY A 126 21.14 -8.71 -13.60
CA GLY A 126 20.43 -9.14 -14.81
C GLY A 126 20.30 -10.65 -14.91
#